data_AF-S7TBW8-F1
#
_entry.id   AF-S7TBW8-F1
#
_cell.length_a   1.000
_cell.length_b   1.000
_cell.length_c   1.000
_cell.angle_alpha   90.00
_cell.angle_beta   90.00
_cell.angle_gamma   90.00
#
_symmetry.space_group_name_H-M   'P 1'
#
loop_
_entity.id
_entity.type
_entity.pdbx_description
1 polymer ?
#
loop_
_entity_poly.entity_id
_entity_poly.type
_entity_poly.pdbx_seq_one_letter_code
_entity_poly.pdbx_strand_id
1 'polypeptide(L)'
;MDRMLLSALVLWFVVLSFLGIGSVVKTPEAPSDARAAAYFPHDRHMEVVDGCNRCHHRFVDGVNVLEEDELDGGEAMRCRTCHTDANAIDGREAFHRQCIQCHRALEKEGNVSGPRTCGTCHPKTVSGDLDALIIQR
;
A
#
# COMPACT_ATOMS: atom_id res chain seq x y z
N MET A 1 18.56 42.24 24.20
CA MET A 1 17.89 40.96 23.95
C MET A 1 18.95 39.88 24.10
N ASP A 2 18.96 39.17 25.22
CA ASP A 2 20.07 38.29 25.60
C ASP A 2 20.34 37.21 24.56
N ARG A 3 21.62 36.98 24.26
CA ARG A 3 22.06 35.95 23.31
C ARG A 3 21.53 34.56 23.68
N MET A 4 21.31 34.31 24.97
CA MET A 4 20.70 33.09 25.49
C MET A 4 19.21 32.95 25.11
N LEU A 5 18.45 34.05 25.06
CA LEU A 5 17.05 34.04 24.62
C LEU A 5 16.94 33.75 23.12
N LEU A 6 17.85 34.31 22.32
CA LEU A 6 17.93 34.04 20.87
C LEU A 6 18.29 32.58 20.58
N SER A 7 19.27 32.01 21.31
CA SER A 7 19.65 30.60 21.14
C SER A 7 18.54 29.63 21.54
N ALA A 8 17.81 29.92 22.63
CA ALA A 8 16.68 29.11 23.08
C ALA A 8 15.53 29.14 22.06
N LEU A 9 15.23 30.31 21.48
CA LEU A 9 14.20 30.43 20.45
C LEU A 9 14.55 29.66 19.17
N VAL A 10 15.81 29.73 18.72
CA VAL A 10 16.26 28.98 17.52
C VAL A 10 16.17 27.47 17.75
N LEU A 11 16.63 26.98 18.92
CA LEU A 11 16.50 25.56 19.27
C LEU A 11 15.03 25.12 19.36
N TRP A 12 14.15 25.96 19.90
CA TRP A 12 12.73 25.68 19.99
C TRP A 12 12.06 25.62 18.61
N PHE A 13 12.39 26.56 17.71
CA PHE A 13 11.91 26.54 16.33
C PHE A 13 12.41 25.32 15.54
N VAL A 14 13.67 24.91 15.72
CA VAL A 14 14.22 23.71 15.08
C VAL A 14 13.49 22.46 15.59
N VAL A 15 13.26 22.31 16.90
CA VAL A 15 12.51 21.18 17.47
C VAL A 15 11.05 21.18 16.97
N LEU A 16 10.41 22.34 16.85
CA LEU A 16 9.07 22.48 16.28
C LEU A 16 9.03 22.12 14.78
N SER A 17 10.08 22.42 14.02
CA SER A 17 10.18 22.01 12.61
C SER A 17 10.37 20.50 12.44
N PHE A 18 10.92 19.79 13.43
CA PHE A 18 11.02 18.33 13.44
C PHE A 18 9.76 17.62 13.99
N LEU A 19 8.85 18.34 14.65
CA LEU A 19 7.50 17.87 14.95
C LEU A 19 6.63 18.00 13.69
N GLY A 20 7.00 17.24 12.65
CA GLY A 20 6.29 17.21 11.38
C GLY A 20 4.81 16.93 11.58
N ILE A 21 3.97 17.96 11.34
CA ILE A 21 2.52 17.81 11.24
C ILE A 21 2.26 17.12 9.91
N GLY A 22 2.41 15.80 9.87
CA GLY A 22 1.95 15.00 8.74
C GLY A 22 0.44 15.18 8.59
N SER A 23 -0.01 15.64 7.42
CA SER A 23 -1.44 15.78 7.16
C SER A 23 -2.09 14.40 7.17
N VAL A 24 -2.97 14.17 8.14
CA VAL A 24 -3.85 13.00 8.19
C VAL A 24 -5.05 13.30 7.31
N VAL A 25 -5.26 12.49 6.27
CA VAL A 25 -6.36 12.67 5.32
C VAL A 25 -7.38 11.55 5.52
N LYS A 26 -8.68 11.89 5.52
CA LYS A 26 -9.77 10.91 5.56
C LYS A 26 -9.85 10.20 4.21
N THR A 27 -9.94 8.87 4.23
CA THR A 27 -10.11 8.09 2.99
C THR A 27 -11.49 8.38 2.37
N PRO A 28 -11.64 8.28 1.03
CA PRO A 28 -12.94 8.37 0.38
C PRO A 28 -13.99 7.45 1.04
N GLU A 29 -15.22 7.96 1.16
CA GLU A 29 -16.31 7.22 1.80
C GLU A 29 -16.65 5.98 0.96
N ALA A 30 -16.63 4.80 1.60
CA ALA A 30 -17.05 3.57 0.95
C ALA A 30 -18.58 3.46 0.94
N PRO A 31 -19.17 2.73 -0.03
CA PRO A 31 -20.55 2.27 0.05
C PRO A 31 -20.86 1.63 1.41
N SER A 32 -22.10 1.73 1.89
CA SER A 32 -22.51 1.32 3.25
C SER A 32 -22.27 -0.16 3.56
N ASP A 33 -22.14 -0.99 2.54
CA ASP A 33 -21.88 -2.43 2.58
C ASP A 33 -20.41 -2.80 2.31
N ALA A 34 -19.52 -1.80 2.18
CA ALA A 34 -18.14 -2.02 1.75
C ALA A 34 -17.10 -1.33 2.65
N ARG A 35 -15.88 -1.88 2.69
CA ARG A 35 -14.75 -1.27 3.41
C ARG A 35 -14.13 -0.13 2.61
N ALA A 36 -13.46 0.80 3.30
CA ALA A 36 -12.60 1.80 2.66
C ALA A 36 -11.61 1.16 1.68
N ALA A 37 -11.08 1.94 0.74
CA ALA A 37 -10.02 1.44 -0.14
C ALA A 37 -8.84 0.91 0.70
N ALA A 38 -8.18 -0.13 0.20
CA ALA A 38 -6.97 -0.60 0.86
C ALA A 38 -5.85 0.43 0.62
N TYR A 39 -5.10 0.78 1.66
CA TYR A 39 -3.91 1.60 1.51
C TYR A 39 -2.74 0.74 1.03
N PHE A 40 -2.14 1.15 -0.08
CA PHE A 40 -1.07 0.42 -0.75
C PHE A 40 -0.01 1.39 -1.28
N PRO A 41 1.04 1.65 -0.49
CA PRO A 41 2.20 2.39 -0.97
C PRO A 41 3.05 1.46 -1.85
N HIS A 42 2.88 1.55 -3.18
CA HIS A 42 3.55 0.68 -4.15
C HIS A 42 5.08 0.66 -3.93
N ASP A 43 5.70 1.84 -3.81
CA ASP A 43 7.16 1.98 -3.65
C ASP A 43 7.71 1.25 -2.42
N ARG A 44 6.95 1.22 -1.31
CA ARG A 44 7.36 0.48 -0.09
C ARG A 44 7.43 -1.01 -0.30
N HIS A 45 6.62 -1.55 -1.21
CA HIS A 45 6.69 -2.97 -1.54
C HIS A 45 7.90 -3.26 -2.42
N MET A 46 8.30 -2.33 -3.28
CA MET A 46 9.49 -2.47 -4.12
C MET A 46 10.80 -2.40 -3.32
N GLU A 47 10.78 -1.87 -2.09
CA GLU A 47 11.92 -1.95 -1.17
C GLU A 47 12.12 -3.37 -0.58
N VAL A 48 11.12 -4.25 -0.70
CA VAL A 48 11.10 -5.60 -0.05
C VAL A 48 10.96 -6.73 -1.05
N VAL A 49 10.28 -6.49 -2.17
CA VAL A 49 9.92 -7.51 -3.16
C VAL A 49 10.76 -7.33 -4.42
N ASP A 50 11.53 -8.35 -4.75
CA ASP A 50 12.29 -8.40 -6.00
C ASP A 50 11.40 -8.86 -7.16
N GLY A 51 11.23 -7.99 -8.15
CA GLY A 51 10.53 -8.27 -9.41
C GLY A 51 9.06 -7.85 -9.41
N CYS A 52 8.64 -7.23 -10.50
CA CYS A 52 7.27 -6.77 -10.69
C CYS A 52 6.31 -7.96 -10.85
N ASN A 53 6.84 -9.09 -11.34
CA ASN A 53 6.09 -10.30 -11.62
C ASN A 53 5.65 -11.09 -10.36
N ARG A 54 6.05 -10.63 -9.18
CA ARG A 54 5.63 -11.18 -7.88
C ARG A 54 4.21 -10.78 -7.51
N CYS A 55 3.74 -9.67 -8.06
CA CYS A 55 2.39 -9.14 -7.86
C CYS A 55 1.62 -9.07 -9.19
N HIS A 56 2.22 -8.47 -10.21
CA HIS A 56 1.68 -8.53 -11.56
C HIS A 56 1.98 -9.92 -12.12
N HIS A 57 0.99 -10.59 -12.67
CA HIS A 57 1.19 -11.94 -13.17
C HIS A 57 0.23 -12.24 -14.30
N ARG A 58 0.67 -13.12 -15.19
CA ARG A 58 -0.16 -13.66 -16.25
C ARG A 58 0.16 -15.13 -16.38
N PHE A 59 -0.71 -15.97 -15.81
CA PHE A 59 -0.52 -17.42 -15.86
C PHE A 59 -1.14 -18.01 -17.12
N VAL A 60 -0.34 -18.79 -17.86
CA VAL A 60 -0.80 -19.66 -18.96
C VAL A 60 -0.28 -21.06 -18.65
N ASP A 61 -1.19 -22.04 -18.59
CA ASP A 61 -0.87 -23.44 -18.25
C ASP A 61 -0.04 -23.60 -16.96
N GLY A 62 -0.32 -22.75 -15.97
CA GLY A 62 0.36 -22.75 -14.66
C GLY A 62 1.73 -22.08 -14.65
N VAL A 63 2.20 -21.56 -15.79
CA VAL A 63 3.47 -20.83 -15.91
C VAL A 63 3.19 -19.33 -15.93
N ASN A 64 3.90 -18.55 -15.10
CA ASN A 64 3.83 -17.10 -15.19
C ASN A 64 4.61 -16.69 -16.44
N VAL A 65 3.91 -16.18 -17.44
CA VAL A 65 4.43 -15.79 -18.75
C VAL A 65 4.41 -14.27 -18.94
N LEU A 66 4.29 -13.52 -17.83
CA LEU A 66 4.40 -12.07 -17.83
C LEU A 66 5.87 -11.67 -17.97
N GLU A 67 6.16 -10.88 -19.00
CA GLU A 67 7.40 -10.14 -19.13
C GLU A 67 7.23 -8.72 -18.55
N GLU A 68 8.26 -8.20 -17.87
CA GLU A 68 8.15 -6.92 -17.16
C GLU A 68 7.97 -5.71 -18.10
N ASP A 69 8.39 -5.82 -19.36
CA ASP A 69 8.18 -4.79 -20.39
C ASP A 69 6.72 -4.71 -20.88
N GLU A 70 5.87 -5.69 -20.52
CA GLU A 70 4.42 -5.63 -20.72
C GLU A 70 3.73 -4.74 -19.67
N LEU A 71 4.45 -4.25 -18.65
CA LEU A 71 3.89 -3.43 -17.58
C LEU A 71 3.89 -1.94 -17.96
N ASP A 72 2.81 -1.49 -18.58
CA ASP A 72 2.65 -0.14 -19.15
C ASP A 72 1.74 0.81 -18.34
N GLY A 73 1.26 0.37 -17.18
CA GLY A 73 0.25 1.04 -16.36
C GLY A 73 -1.19 0.85 -16.85
N GLY A 74 -1.40 0.01 -17.87
CA GLY A 74 -2.69 -0.23 -18.51
C GLY A 74 -3.63 -1.12 -17.70
N GLU A 75 -4.82 -1.34 -18.28
CA GLU A 75 -5.89 -2.12 -17.65
C GLU A 75 -5.45 -3.55 -17.32
N ALA A 76 -4.65 -4.19 -18.19
CA ALA A 76 -4.17 -5.56 -17.98
C ALA A 76 -3.34 -5.74 -16.69
N MET A 77 -2.75 -4.68 -16.16
CA MET A 77 -2.02 -4.72 -14.88
C MET A 77 -2.93 -4.75 -13.66
N ARG A 78 -4.23 -4.49 -13.83
CA ARG A 78 -5.20 -4.44 -12.73
C ARG A 78 -5.73 -5.84 -12.47
N CYS A 79 -5.63 -6.27 -11.22
CA CYS A 79 -5.98 -7.63 -10.83
C CYS A 79 -7.39 -8.03 -11.29
N ARG A 80 -8.36 -7.12 -11.20
CA ARG A 80 -9.78 -7.37 -11.52
C ARG A 80 -10.08 -7.50 -13.01
N THR A 81 -9.17 -7.10 -13.88
CA THR A 81 -9.31 -7.33 -15.33
C THR A 81 -9.32 -8.83 -15.65
N CYS A 82 -8.61 -9.64 -14.86
CA CYS A 82 -8.59 -11.10 -14.99
C CYS A 82 -9.26 -11.83 -13.81
N HIS A 83 -9.23 -11.26 -12.61
CA HIS A 83 -9.87 -11.80 -11.40
C HIS A 83 -11.27 -11.21 -11.22
N THR A 84 -12.18 -11.59 -12.12
CA THR A 84 -13.58 -11.16 -12.06
C THR A 84 -14.39 -12.05 -11.10
N ASP A 85 -15.62 -11.65 -10.79
CA ASP A 85 -16.53 -12.44 -9.96
C ASP A 85 -16.93 -13.79 -10.58
N ALA A 86 -16.67 -13.98 -11.88
CA ALA A 86 -16.91 -15.25 -12.57
C ALA A 86 -15.73 -16.25 -12.41
N ASN A 87 -14.56 -15.79 -11.96
CA ASN A 87 -13.38 -16.63 -11.79
C ASN A 87 -13.40 -17.36 -10.44
N ALA A 88 -12.74 -18.53 -10.38
CA ALA A 88 -12.59 -19.28 -9.12
C ALA A 88 -11.83 -18.50 -8.03
N ILE A 89 -10.98 -17.55 -8.44
CA ILE A 89 -10.34 -16.58 -7.57
C ILE A 89 -10.82 -15.21 -8.04
N ASP A 90 -11.81 -14.67 -7.33
CA ASP A 90 -12.31 -13.31 -7.56
C ASP A 90 -11.26 -12.26 -7.12
N GLY A 91 -11.49 -11.00 -7.49
CA GLY A 91 -10.54 -9.92 -7.20
C GLY A 91 -10.29 -9.74 -5.70
N ARG A 92 -11.32 -9.88 -4.85
CA ARG A 92 -11.17 -9.76 -3.39
C ARG A 92 -10.25 -10.86 -2.86
N GLU A 93 -10.47 -12.09 -3.28
CA GLU A 93 -9.64 -13.23 -2.89
C GLU A 93 -8.22 -13.13 -3.45
N ALA A 94 -8.05 -12.65 -4.69
CA ALA A 94 -6.74 -12.42 -5.29
C ALA A 94 -5.91 -11.44 -4.43
N PHE A 95 -6.46 -10.27 -4.08
CA PHE A 95 -5.80 -9.31 -3.20
C PHE A 95 -5.48 -9.91 -1.83
N HIS A 96 -6.45 -10.55 -1.18
CA HIS A 96 -6.24 -11.11 0.16
C HIS A 96 -5.19 -12.22 0.16
N ARG A 97 -5.18 -13.11 -0.84
CA ARG A 97 -4.16 -14.15 -0.96
C ARG A 97 -2.78 -13.53 -1.17
N GLN A 98 -2.63 -12.64 -2.15
CA GLN A 98 -1.34 -12.03 -2.48
C GLN A 98 -0.75 -11.26 -1.29
N CYS A 99 -1.51 -10.32 -0.73
CA CYS A 99 -1.01 -9.41 0.30
C CYS A 99 -0.83 -10.12 1.65
N ILE A 100 -1.86 -10.82 2.13
CA ILE A 100 -1.87 -11.36 3.50
C ILE A 100 -0.92 -12.56 3.61
N GLN A 101 -0.78 -13.40 2.57
CA GLN A 101 0.13 -14.53 2.64
C GLN A 101 1.60 -14.08 2.68
N CYS A 102 1.98 -13.09 1.87
CA CYS A 102 3.32 -12.49 1.92
C CYS A 102 3.61 -11.89 3.30
N HIS A 103 2.69 -11.07 3.83
CA HIS A 103 2.87 -10.48 5.16
C HIS A 103 2.97 -11.54 6.27
N ARG A 104 2.17 -12.62 6.20
CA ARG A 104 2.26 -13.73 7.16
C ARG A 104 3.60 -14.46 7.06
N ALA A 105 4.13 -14.66 5.86
CA ALA A 105 5.41 -15.33 5.64
C ALA A 105 6.55 -14.50 6.24
N LEU A 106 6.62 -13.20 5.91
CA LEU A 106 7.64 -12.30 6.45
C LEU A 106 7.62 -12.24 7.98
N GLU A 107 6.43 -12.13 8.59
CA GLU A 107 6.31 -12.12 10.05
C GLU A 107 6.79 -13.44 10.66
N LYS A 108 6.44 -14.58 10.05
CA LYS A 108 6.85 -15.90 10.52
C LYS A 108 8.38 -16.07 10.47
N GLU A 109 9.03 -15.43 9.51
CA GLU A 109 10.49 -15.40 9.36
C GLU A 109 11.17 -14.38 10.30
N GLY A 110 10.39 -13.60 11.06
CA GLY A 110 10.91 -12.56 11.95
C GLY A 110 11.29 -11.26 11.23
N ASN A 111 10.90 -11.09 9.97
CA ASN A 111 11.16 -9.90 9.17
C ASN A 111 10.11 -8.81 9.45
N VAL A 112 10.45 -7.57 9.11
CA VAL A 112 9.47 -6.48 9.07
C VAL A 112 8.41 -6.83 8.04
N SER A 113 7.13 -6.70 8.43
CA SER A 113 6.00 -7.14 7.63
C SER A 113 4.89 -6.09 7.62
N GLY A 114 3.99 -6.18 6.64
CA GLY A 114 2.85 -5.32 6.48
C GLY A 114 1.59 -5.76 7.26
N PRO A 115 0.49 -5.00 7.12
CA PRO A 115 -0.73 -5.23 7.87
C PRO A 115 -1.46 -6.52 7.49
N ARG A 116 -2.17 -7.12 8.46
CA ARG A 116 -2.91 -8.38 8.28
C ARG A 116 -4.35 -8.35 8.82
N THR A 117 -4.78 -7.19 9.33
CA THR A 117 -6.12 -6.99 9.87
C THR A 117 -6.89 -6.02 8.96
N CYS A 118 -8.21 -6.21 8.91
CA CYS A 118 -9.06 -5.50 7.96
C CYS A 118 -8.91 -3.97 8.07
N GLY A 119 -8.92 -3.42 9.29
CA GLY A 119 -8.91 -1.98 9.51
C GLY A 119 -7.54 -1.32 9.29
N THR A 120 -6.45 -2.09 9.28
CA THR A 120 -5.12 -1.55 9.00
C THR A 120 -4.83 -1.55 7.51
N CYS A 121 -5.32 -2.56 6.77
CA CYS A 121 -5.28 -2.52 5.30
C CYS A 121 -6.30 -1.54 4.73
N HIS A 122 -7.51 -1.46 5.32
CA HIS A 122 -8.60 -0.56 4.91
C HIS A 122 -8.82 0.54 5.96
N PRO A 123 -7.86 1.47 6.12
CA PRO A 123 -7.96 2.49 7.14
C PRO A 123 -9.04 3.51 6.78
N LYS A 124 -9.60 4.17 7.80
CA LYS A 124 -10.50 5.33 7.61
C LYS A 124 -9.73 6.62 7.34
N THR A 125 -8.43 6.62 7.63
CA THR A 125 -7.52 7.76 7.54
C THR A 125 -6.13 7.29 7.18
N VAL A 126 -5.44 8.00 6.29
CA VAL A 126 -4.05 7.73 5.93
C VAL A 126 -3.18 8.96 6.22
N SER A 127 -1.91 8.74 6.54
CA SER A 127 -0.92 9.81 6.65
C SER A 127 -0.29 10.06 5.28
N GLY A 128 -0.46 11.25 4.71
CA GLY A 128 0.18 11.62 3.44
C GLY A 128 -0.63 11.32 2.17
N ASP A 129 0.10 11.05 1.09
CA ASP A 129 -0.33 11.04 -0.31
C ASP A 129 -1.48 10.05 -0.61
N LEU A 130 -2.59 10.58 -1.11
CA LEU A 130 -3.78 9.81 -1.48
C LEU A 130 -3.54 8.92 -2.71
N ASP A 131 -2.47 9.15 -3.46
CA ASP A 131 -2.11 8.34 -4.62
C ASP A 131 -1.79 6.88 -4.23
N ALA A 132 -1.44 6.64 -2.96
CA ALA A 132 -1.29 5.29 -2.39
C ALA A 132 -2.63 4.64 -1.96
N LEU A 133 -3.78 5.30 -2.12
CA LEU A 133 -5.11 4.67 -1.99
C LEU A 133 -5.61 4.06 -3.30
N ILE A 134 -4.78 4.07 -4.35
CA ILE A 134 -5.13 3.60 -5.69
C ILE A 134 -4.87 2.09 -5.77
N ILE A 135 -5.68 1.31 -5.07
CA ILE A 135 -6.07 0.00 -5.60
C ILE A 135 -7.49 0.21 -6.12
N GLN A 136 -7.59 0.68 -7.36
CA GLN A 136 -8.88 0.92 -8.00
C GLN A 136 -9.73 -0.35 -7.89
N ARG A 137 -10.94 -0.16 -7.37
CA ARG A 137 -11.97 -1.19 -7.34
C ARG A 137 -12.36 -1.62 -8.75
#